data_AF-A0A7C7RS73-F1
#
_entry.id   AF-A0A7C7RS73-F1
#
_cell.length_a   1.000
_cell.length_b   1.000
_cell.length_c   1.000
_cell.angle_alpha   90.00
_cell.angle_beta   90.00
_cell.angle_gamma   90.00
#
_symmetry.space_group_name_H-M   'P 1'
#
loop_
_entity.id
_entity.type
_entity.pdbx_description
1 polymer ?
#
loop_
_entity_poly.entity_id
_entity_poly.type
_entity_poly.pdbx_seq_one_letter_code
_entity_poly.pdbx_strand_id
1 'polypeptide(L)'
;MERFGDLIYDKEKEEKVLGEKHTPFIEAPGRVGRDESFEVAIVVGKEVPHPNTIEHHIKWIQVFVKEDGRPFNPIHVATFDLGPAYGEPSVKFKMKLKRSSTIHVIEYCNLHGIWEASKKIEVG
;
A
#
# COMPACT_ATOMS: atom_id res chain seq x y z
N MET A 1 17.16 19.94 -8.33
CA MET A 1 16.26 19.67 -7.20
C MET A 1 16.00 18.17 -7.21
N GLU A 2 16.19 17.51 -6.07
CA GLU A 2 15.81 16.10 -5.92
C GLU A 2 14.28 15.95 -5.96
N ARG A 3 13.76 14.87 -6.54
CA ARG A 3 12.31 14.62 -6.60
C ARG A 3 11.91 13.76 -5.42
N PHE A 4 10.81 14.09 -4.76
CA PHE A 4 10.31 13.33 -3.61
C PHE A 4 10.05 11.85 -3.94
N GLY A 5 9.54 11.55 -5.14
CA GLY A 5 9.30 10.16 -5.57
C GLY A 5 10.57 9.31 -5.63
N ASP A 6 11.75 9.91 -5.77
CA ASP A 6 13.02 9.18 -5.76
C ASP A 6 13.39 8.67 -4.34
N LEU A 7 12.75 9.23 -3.29
CA LEU A 7 12.90 8.85 -1.87
C LEU A 7 11.99 7.70 -1.44
N ILE A 8 11.06 7.24 -2.29
CA ILE A 8 10.14 6.15 -1.96
C ILE A 8 10.86 4.80 -2.20
N TYR A 9 10.77 3.91 -1.22
CA TYR A 9 11.36 2.59 -1.28
C TYR A 9 10.39 1.57 -1.91
N ASP A 10 10.92 0.67 -2.73
CA ASP A 10 10.17 -0.44 -3.32
C ASP A 10 10.78 -1.77 -2.84
N LYS A 11 10.18 -2.88 -3.30
CA LYS A 11 10.66 -4.23 -2.98
C LYS A 11 12.11 -4.46 -3.38
N GLU A 12 12.56 -3.93 -4.51
CA GLU A 12 13.93 -4.12 -5.00
C GLU A 12 14.96 -3.42 -4.10
N LYS A 13 14.60 -2.25 -3.55
CA LYS A 13 15.41 -1.55 -2.55
C LYS A 13 15.39 -2.29 -1.21
N GLU A 14 14.26 -2.87 -0.81
CA GLU A 14 14.15 -3.66 0.42
C GLU A 14 15.10 -4.87 0.42
N GLU A 15 15.19 -5.59 -0.69
CA GLU A 15 16.06 -6.78 -0.82
C GLU A 15 17.55 -6.47 -0.61
N LYS A 16 17.95 -5.20 -0.75
CA LYS A 16 19.32 -4.73 -0.55
C LYS A 16 19.60 -4.29 0.89
N VAL A 17 18.59 -4.27 1.75
CA VAL A 17 18.68 -3.84 3.14
C VAL A 17 18.44 -5.05 4.06
N LEU A 18 19.34 -5.26 5.01
CA LEU A 18 19.17 -6.28 6.06
C LEU A 18 18.26 -5.70 7.14
N GLY A 19 17.27 -6.47 7.59
CA GLY A 19 16.39 -6.09 8.69
C GLY A 19 14.91 -6.31 8.40
N GLU A 20 14.10 -5.42 8.94
CA GLU A 20 12.63 -5.49 8.95
C GLU A 20 12.02 -5.27 7.56
N LYS A 21 10.85 -5.89 7.35
CA LYS A 21 10.12 -5.86 6.08
C LYS A 21 9.03 -4.80 6.11
N HIS A 22 9.16 -3.80 5.25
CA HIS A 22 8.34 -2.59 5.20
C HIS A 22 7.44 -2.56 3.96
N THR A 23 7.86 -3.21 2.88
CA THR A 23 7.10 -3.25 1.63
C THR A 23 5.69 -3.80 1.88
N PRO A 24 4.63 -3.04 1.57
CA PRO A 24 3.26 -3.50 1.77
C PRO A 24 2.95 -4.76 0.95
N PHE A 25 2.35 -5.77 1.57
CA PHE A 25 1.80 -6.91 0.87
C PHE A 25 0.35 -6.66 0.47
N ILE A 26 0.03 -6.75 -0.83
CA ILE A 26 -1.32 -6.49 -1.37
C ILE A 26 -2.02 -7.80 -1.75
N GLU A 27 -3.04 -8.16 -0.98
CA GLU A 27 -3.96 -9.24 -1.30
C GLU A 27 -5.25 -8.68 -1.91
N ALA A 28 -5.49 -9.05 -3.16
CA ALA A 28 -6.64 -8.62 -3.95
C ALA A 28 -6.83 -9.61 -5.12
N PRO A 29 -8.06 -9.76 -5.65
CA PRO A 29 -8.30 -10.55 -6.85
C PRO A 29 -7.56 -9.97 -8.07
N GLY A 30 -7.12 -10.82 -9.00
CA GLY A 30 -6.49 -10.36 -10.25
C GLY A 30 -7.48 -9.76 -11.25
N ARG A 31 -8.75 -10.14 -11.17
CA ARG A 31 -9.84 -9.67 -12.03
C ARG A 31 -11.14 -9.54 -11.23
N VAL A 32 -11.93 -8.51 -11.53
CA VAL A 32 -13.21 -8.21 -10.88
C VAL A 32 -14.27 -7.78 -11.90
N GLY A 33 -15.54 -7.93 -11.56
CA GLY A 33 -16.63 -7.37 -12.34
C GLY A 33 -16.66 -5.84 -12.24
N ARG A 34 -17.12 -5.18 -13.31
CA ARG A 34 -17.29 -3.73 -13.33
C ARG A 34 -18.28 -3.28 -12.25
N ASP A 35 -17.88 -2.29 -11.45
CA ASP A 35 -18.68 -1.71 -10.35
C ASP A 35 -19.10 -2.73 -9.25
N GLU A 36 -18.54 -3.94 -9.28
CA GLU A 36 -18.69 -4.95 -8.24
C GLU A 36 -17.75 -4.66 -7.07
N SER A 37 -18.25 -4.89 -5.85
CA SER A 37 -17.46 -4.71 -4.65
C SER A 37 -16.53 -5.91 -4.46
N PHE A 38 -15.26 -5.65 -4.25
CA PHE A 38 -14.28 -6.67 -3.87
C PHE A 38 -13.47 -6.23 -2.66
N GLU A 39 -12.88 -7.21 -1.99
CA GLU A 39 -12.04 -6.99 -0.81
C GLU A 39 -10.59 -6.80 -1.21
N VAL A 40 -9.93 -5.86 -0.55
CA VAL A 40 -8.49 -5.64 -0.59
C VAL A 40 -7.97 -5.73 0.84
N ALA A 41 -6.95 -6.55 1.05
CA ALA A 41 -6.20 -6.62 2.29
C ALA A 41 -4.75 -6.18 2.06
N ILE A 42 -4.25 -5.38 2.98
CA ILE A 42 -2.88 -4.85 2.96
C ILE A 42 -2.25 -5.18 4.30
N VAL A 43 -1.04 -5.73 4.27
CA VAL A 43 -0.27 -6.07 5.48
C VAL A 43 1.18 -5.63 5.31
N VAL A 44 1.71 -4.86 6.26
CA VAL A 44 3.16 -4.61 6.38
C VAL A 44 3.75 -5.60 7.38
N GLY A 45 4.96 -6.11 7.10
CA GLY A 45 5.57 -7.14 7.94
C GLY A 45 4.89 -8.52 7.86
N LYS A 46 4.32 -8.89 6.70
CA LYS A 46 3.58 -10.16 6.52
C LYS A 46 4.41 -11.41 6.82
N GLU A 47 5.66 -11.46 6.33
CA GLU A 47 6.55 -12.61 6.52
C GLU A 47 7.40 -12.46 7.78
N VAL A 48 7.92 -11.25 8.01
CA VAL A 48 8.68 -10.86 9.21
C VAL A 48 7.96 -9.66 9.84
N PRO A 49 7.39 -9.81 11.04
CA PRO A 49 6.66 -8.73 11.69
C PRO A 49 7.52 -7.47 11.85
N HIS A 50 6.95 -6.32 11.50
CA HIS A 50 7.53 -5.02 11.81
C HIS A 50 7.22 -4.66 13.27
N PRO A 51 8.11 -3.97 14.01
CA PRO A 51 7.81 -3.48 15.34
C PRO A 51 6.56 -2.60 15.40
N ASN A 52 5.83 -2.67 16.51
CA ASN A 52 4.68 -1.79 16.77
C ASN A 52 4.74 -1.27 18.21
N THR A 53 5.54 -0.24 18.43
CA THR A 53 5.67 0.45 19.71
C THR A 53 5.42 1.95 19.55
N ILE A 54 5.44 2.70 20.66
CA ILE A 54 5.36 4.17 20.60
C ILE A 54 6.55 4.75 19.81
N GLU A 55 7.72 4.17 19.99
CA GLU A 55 9.00 4.61 19.44
C GLU A 55 9.18 4.19 17.98
N HIS A 56 8.59 3.05 17.58
CA HIS A 56 8.78 2.48 16.25
C HIS A 56 7.53 1.75 15.75
N HIS A 57 6.88 2.32 14.73
CA HIS A 57 5.61 1.81 14.20
C HIS A 57 5.39 2.29 12.76
N ILE A 58 4.53 1.55 12.07
CA ILE A 58 3.91 2.01 10.82
C ILE A 58 2.81 3.00 11.19
N LYS A 59 2.94 4.24 10.74
CA LYS A 59 2.03 5.32 11.11
C LYS A 59 0.77 5.35 10.27
N TRP A 60 0.88 5.06 8.98
CA TRP A 60 -0.27 5.02 8.09
C TRP A 60 -0.05 4.11 6.88
N ILE A 61 -1.16 3.69 6.29
CA ILE A 61 -1.24 3.03 4.99
C ILE A 61 -2.19 3.85 4.11
N GLN A 62 -1.73 4.26 2.94
CA GLN A 62 -2.50 4.98 1.93
C GLN A 62 -2.67 4.13 0.69
N VAL A 63 -3.89 4.15 0.14
CA VAL A 63 -4.25 3.41 -1.07
C VAL A 63 -4.63 4.39 -2.15
N PHE A 64 -4.04 4.18 -3.31
CA PHE A 64 -4.28 4.92 -4.52
C PHE A 64 -4.59 3.99 -5.67
N VAL A 65 -5.23 4.52 -6.70
CA VAL A 65 -5.51 3.80 -7.93
C VAL A 65 -5.06 4.63 -9.12
N LYS A 66 -4.26 4.03 -9.99
CA LYS A 66 -4.07 4.51 -11.36
C LYS A 66 -5.10 3.83 -12.25
N GLU A 67 -6.12 4.57 -12.67
CA GLU A 67 -7.17 4.06 -13.54
C GLU A 67 -6.77 4.18 -15.01
N ASP A 68 -6.93 3.11 -15.79
CA ASP A 68 -6.54 3.09 -17.20
C ASP A 68 -7.38 4.08 -18.04
N GLY A 69 -6.67 4.86 -18.86
CA GLY A 69 -7.29 5.88 -19.72
C GLY A 69 -7.88 7.08 -18.97
N ARG A 70 -7.64 7.22 -17.66
CA ARG A 70 -7.97 8.45 -16.93
C ARG A 70 -6.89 9.51 -17.20
N PRO A 71 -7.25 10.75 -17.59
CA PRO A 71 -6.28 11.78 -18.01
C PRO A 71 -5.36 12.25 -16.87
N PHE A 72 -5.85 12.23 -15.63
CA PHE A 72 -5.08 12.57 -14.44
C PHE A 72 -5.06 11.37 -13.51
N ASN A 73 -3.94 11.13 -12.84
CA ASN A 73 -3.77 10.03 -11.88
C ASN A 73 -2.75 10.45 -10.81
N PRO A 74 -2.77 9.80 -9.62
CA PRO A 74 -3.69 8.74 -9.20
C PRO A 74 -5.01 9.28 -8.59
N ILE A 75 -5.94 8.38 -8.26
CA ILE A 75 -7.12 8.61 -7.40
C ILE A 75 -6.78 8.11 -6.00
N HIS A 76 -6.99 8.93 -4.96
CA HIS A 76 -6.91 8.50 -3.57
C HIS A 76 -8.15 7.67 -3.21
N VAL A 77 -7.95 6.49 -2.63
CA VAL A 77 -9.02 5.56 -2.26
C VAL A 77 -9.26 5.61 -0.75
N ALA A 78 -8.20 5.51 0.03
CA ALA A 78 -8.28 5.42 1.48
C ALA A 78 -6.97 5.82 2.14
N THR A 79 -7.08 6.33 3.37
CA THR A 79 -5.98 6.44 4.32
C THR A 79 -6.40 5.73 5.59
N PHE A 80 -5.53 4.86 6.09
CA PHE A 80 -5.67 4.22 7.38
C PHE A 80 -4.58 4.76 8.30
N ASP A 81 -4.96 5.59 9.26
CA ASP A 81 -4.05 6.08 10.29
C ASP A 81 -4.03 5.07 11.45
N LEU A 82 -2.83 4.67 11.86
CA LEU A 82 -2.62 3.62 12.85
C LEU A 82 -2.09 4.26 14.14
N GLY A 83 -2.77 3.97 15.24
CA GLY A 83 -2.29 4.36 16.56
C GLY A 83 -1.05 3.52 16.93
N PRO A 84 0.06 4.13 17.34
CA PRO A 84 1.25 3.37 17.72
C PRO A 84 0.95 2.39 18.85
N ALA A 85 1.49 1.18 18.79
CA ALA A 85 1.30 0.11 19.77
C ALA A 85 -0.12 -0.48 19.91
N TYR A 86 -1.10 0.02 19.14
CA TYR A 86 -2.49 -0.46 19.20
C TYR A 86 -3.07 -0.78 17.82
N GLY A 87 -2.77 0.04 16.82
CA GLY A 87 -3.14 -0.17 15.43
C GLY A 87 -2.12 -1.09 14.77
N GLU A 88 -2.54 -2.29 14.44
CA GLU A 88 -1.71 -3.21 13.66
C GLU A 88 -1.65 -2.74 12.19
N PRO A 89 -0.50 -2.88 11.50
CA PRO A 89 -0.37 -2.50 10.09
C PRO A 89 -0.98 -3.55 9.15
N SER A 90 -2.23 -3.89 9.42
CA SER A 90 -3.06 -4.84 8.70
C SER A 90 -4.44 -4.24 8.51
N VAL A 91 -4.78 -3.91 7.26
CA VAL A 91 -6.07 -3.27 6.93
C VAL A 91 -6.79 -4.08 5.88
N LYS A 92 -8.10 -4.16 6.02
CA LYS A 92 -8.99 -4.86 5.10
C LYS A 92 -10.20 -3.99 4.82
N PHE A 93 -10.44 -3.71 3.55
CA PHE A 93 -11.51 -2.82 3.12
C PHE A 93 -12.10 -3.28 1.80
N LYS A 94 -13.24 -2.71 1.43
CA LYS A 94 -13.90 -2.97 0.16
C LYS A 94 -13.80 -1.77 -0.76
N MET A 95 -13.59 -2.02 -2.04
CA MET A 95 -13.61 -1.00 -3.08
C MET A 95 -14.26 -1.54 -4.36
N LYS A 96 -14.44 -0.65 -5.34
CA LYS A 96 -15.03 -0.94 -6.64
C LYS A 96 -14.17 -0.30 -7.73
N LEU A 97 -14.12 -0.92 -8.90
CA LEU A 97 -13.42 -0.39 -10.06
C LEU A 97 -14.36 -0.32 -11.27
N LYS A 98 -14.23 0.75 -12.05
CA LYS A 98 -14.96 0.95 -13.31
C LYS A 98 -14.19 0.48 -14.53
N ARG A 99 -12.86 0.48 -14.42
CA ARG A 99 -11.90 0.11 -15.46
C ARG A 99 -10.73 -0.62 -14.84
N SER A 100 -10.03 -1.42 -15.65
CA SER A 100 -8.76 -2.02 -15.26
C SER A 100 -7.84 -0.94 -14.70
N SER A 101 -7.19 -1.25 -13.60
CA SER A 101 -6.47 -0.26 -12.81
C SER A 101 -5.29 -0.89 -12.08
N THR A 102 -4.29 -0.08 -11.73
CA THR A 102 -3.22 -0.49 -10.82
C THR A 102 -3.49 0.10 -9.44
N ILE A 103 -3.65 -0.76 -8.44
CA ILE A 103 -3.66 -0.35 -7.03
C ILE A 103 -2.22 -0.03 -6.64
N HIS A 104 -1.99 1.14 -6.08
CA HIS A 104 -0.75 1.53 -5.43
C HIS A 104 -1.01 1.66 -3.94
N VAL A 105 -0.12 1.09 -3.14
CA VAL A 105 -0.13 1.23 -1.69
C VAL A 105 1.15 1.91 -1.29
N ILE A 106 1.03 2.93 -0.45
CA ILE A 106 2.15 3.59 0.19
C ILE A 106 1.96 3.45 1.71
N GLU A 107 3.01 3.11 2.42
CA GLU A 107 3.04 3.14 3.88
C GLU A 107 4.15 4.08 4.37
N TYR A 108 4.05 4.51 5.63
CA TYR A 108 5.11 5.26 6.30
C TYR A 108 5.45 4.65 7.66
N CYS A 109 6.70 4.22 7.81
CA CYS A 109 7.33 3.93 9.08
C CYS A 109 7.94 5.22 9.65
N ASN A 110 7.67 5.50 10.93
CA ASN A 110 8.13 6.72 11.57
C ASN A 110 9.67 6.86 11.61
N LEU A 111 10.41 5.75 11.54
CA LEU A 111 11.87 5.73 11.49
C LEU A 111 12.44 5.47 10.10
N HIS A 112 11.79 4.62 9.31
CA HIS A 112 12.36 4.07 8.08
C HIS A 112 11.74 4.62 6.80
N GLY A 113 10.95 5.68 6.88
CA GLY A 113 10.48 6.41 5.70
C GLY A 113 9.33 5.72 5.00
N ILE A 114 9.26 5.92 3.67
CA ILE A 114 8.05 5.65 2.87
C ILE A 114 8.31 4.49 1.92
N TRP A 115 7.41 3.51 1.93
CA TRP A 115 7.53 2.31 1.13
C TRP A 115 6.29 2.10 0.26
N GLU A 116 6.48 1.53 -0.92
CA GLU A 116 5.40 1.30 -1.85
C GLU A 116 5.33 -0.14 -2.38
N ALA A 117 4.11 -0.52 -2.74
CA ALA A 117 3.83 -1.71 -3.53
C ALA A 117 2.71 -1.41 -4.52
N SER A 118 2.63 -2.19 -5.59
CA SER A 118 1.52 -2.06 -6.54
C SER A 118 1.03 -3.40 -7.06
N LYS A 119 -0.24 -3.42 -7.49
CA LYS A 119 -0.90 -4.61 -8.04
C LYS A 119 -1.89 -4.22 -9.13
N LYS A 120 -1.76 -4.83 -10.30
CA LYS A 120 -2.72 -4.67 -11.40
C LYS A 120 -3.98 -5.49 -11.12
N ILE A 121 -5.13 -4.88 -11.40
CA ILE A 121 -6.46 -5.50 -11.35
C ILE A 121 -7.14 -5.28 -12.70
N GLU A 122 -7.60 -6.36 -13.31
CA GLU A 122 -8.41 -6.31 -14.53
C GLU A 122 -9.89 -6.13 -14.21
N VAL A 123 -10.59 -5.35 -15.02
CA VAL A 123 -12.05 -5.24 -14.97
C VAL A 123 -12.63 -5.79 -16.26
N GLY A 124 -13.59 -6.69 -16.15
CA GLY A 124 -14.34 -7.19 -17.28
C GLY A 124 -15.41 -8.17 -16.87
#